data_AF-A0ABD0S182-F1
#
_entry.id   AF-A0ABD0S182-F1
#
_cell.length_a   1.000
_cell.length_b   1.000
_cell.length_c   1.000
_cell.angle_alpha   90.00
_cell.angle_beta   90.00
_cell.angle_gamma   90.00
#
_symmetry.space_group_name_H-M   'P 1'
#
loop_
_entity.id
_entity.type
_entity.pdbx_description
1 polymer ?
#
loop_
_entity_poly.entity_id
_entity_poly.type
_entity_poly.pdbx_seq_one_letter_code
_entity_poly.pdbx_strand_id
1 'polypeptide(L)' 'FDFEGEQSDELSFSEGDVIQLKEYVGDEWARGEVNGHGGIFPLNFVEVVEDLPPAPVQKSVPNKVALP' A
#
# COMPACT_ATOMS: atom_id res chain seq x y z
N PHE A 1 -7.07 4.71 16.16
CA PHE A 1 -5.78 5.10 16.74
C PHE A 1 -5.14 6.15 15.87
N ASP A 2 -4.53 7.16 16.48
CA ASP A 2 -3.72 8.17 15.78
C ASP A 2 -2.26 7.71 15.72
N PHE A 3 -1.62 7.86 14.57
CA PHE A 3 -0.21 7.58 14.36
C PHE A 3 0.50 8.90 14.05
N GLU A 4 1.52 9.24 14.83
CA GLU A 4 2.31 10.46 14.64
C GLU A 4 3.72 10.03 14.22
N GLY A 5 4.11 10.35 12.98
CA GLY A 5 5.45 10.09 12.49
C GLY A 5 6.45 10.99 13.21
N GLU A 6 7.44 10.39 13.88
CA GLU A 6 8.52 11.14 14.54
C GLU A 6 9.61 11.53 13.55
N GLN A 7 9.81 10.71 12.51
CA GLN A 7 10.80 10.93 11.48
C GLN A 7 10.23 11.72 10.30
N SER A 8 11.09 12.48 9.60
CA SER A 8 10.70 13.20 8.38
C SER A 8 10.23 12.29 7.24
N ASP A 9 10.53 10.99 7.32
CA ASP A 9 10.08 9.99 6.38
C ASP A 9 8.78 9.32 6.81
N GLU A 10 8.32 9.47 8.07
CA GLU A 10 7.10 8.84 8.59
C GLU A 10 5.87 9.70 8.36
N LEU A 11 4.73 9.07 8.10
CA LEU A 11 3.47 9.74 7.82
C LEU A 11 2.65 9.86 9.11
N SER A 12 2.25 11.06 9.51
CA SER A 12 1.27 11.26 10.61
C SER A 12 -0.17 11.26 10.09
N PHE A 13 -1.05 10.47 10.70
CA PHE A 13 -2.46 10.34 10.34
C PHE A 13 -3.33 9.96 11.55
N SER A 14 -4.61 10.32 11.50
CA SER A 14 -5.58 10.01 12.57
C SER A 14 -6.53 8.88 12.18
N GLU A 15 -7.24 8.35 13.18
CA GLU A 15 -8.31 7.38 12.90
C GLU A 15 -9.39 8.01 12.00
N GLY A 16 -9.65 7.37 10.86
CA GLY A 16 -10.62 7.85 9.88
C GLY A 16 -10.02 8.73 8.77
N ASP A 17 -8.72 9.04 8.82
CA ASP A 17 -8.03 9.62 7.67
C ASP A 17 -7.86 8.59 6.54
N VAL A 18 -8.00 9.04 5.29
CA VAL A 18 -7.80 8.21 4.10
C VAL A 18 -6.41 8.47 3.55
N ILE A 19 -5.52 7.52 3.76
CA ILE A 19 -4.15 7.60 3.25
C ILE A 19 -4.11 7.04 1.84
N GLN A 20 -3.56 7.83 0.91
CA GLN A 20 -3.33 7.36 -0.45
C GLN A 20 -2.07 6.50 -0.47
N LEU A 21 -2.26 5.20 -0.52
CA LEU A 21 -1.19 4.21 -0.66
C LEU A 21 -0.43 4.43 -1.98
N LYS A 22 0.88 4.69 -1.91
CA LYS A 22 1.76 4.93 -3.06
C LYS A 22 2.59 3.68 -3.38
N GLU A 23 3.21 3.07 -2.37
CA GLU A 23 4.14 1.95 -2.54
C GLU A 23 4.24 1.12 -1.26
N TYR A 24 4.49 -0.17 -1.35
CA TYR A 24 4.86 -1.01 -0.21
C TYR A 24 6.37 -0.97 0.01
N VAL A 25 6.81 -0.51 1.19
CA VAL A 25 8.24 -0.41 1.53
C VAL A 25 8.75 -1.73 2.12
N GLY A 26 7.85 -2.57 2.63
CA GLY A 26 8.13 -3.94 3.07
C GLY A 26 6.84 -4.68 3.42
N ASP A 27 6.96 -5.79 4.14
CA ASP A 27 5.81 -6.60 4.57
C ASP A 27 4.93 -5.91 5.62
N GLU A 28 5.54 -5.03 6.43
CA GLU A 28 4.85 -4.35 7.54
C GLU A 28 4.70 -2.83 7.34
N TRP A 29 5.32 -2.26 6.30
CA TRP A 29 5.37 -0.81 6.07
C TRP A 29 5.00 -0.45 4.64
N ALA A 30 4.25 0.63 4.49
CA ALA A 30 3.92 1.21 3.20
C ALA A 30 4.11 2.71 3.19
N ARG A 31 4.37 3.26 2.02
CA ARG A 31 4.45 4.69 1.74
C ARG A 31 3.12 5.18 1.23
N GLY A 32 2.68 6.32 1.73
CA GLY A 32 1.50 7.01 1.23
C GLY A 32 1.52 8.48 1.53
N GLU A 33 0.39 9.11 1.26
CA GLU A 33 0.21 10.55 1.39
C GLU A 33 -1.19 10.85 1.93
N VAL A 34 -1.29 11.75 2.92
CA VAL A 34 -2.55 12.18 3.51
C VAL A 34 -2.49 13.67 3.85
N ASN A 35 -3.55 14.41 3.51
CA ASN A 35 -3.63 15.85 3.75
C ASN A 35 -2.38 16.67 3.28
N GLY A 36 -1.70 16.22 2.22
CA GLY A 36 -0.49 16.85 1.68
C GLY A 36 0.81 16.52 2.43
N HIS A 37 0.74 15.72 3.48
CA HIS A 37 1.90 15.12 4.14
C HIS A 37 2.15 13.74 3.53
N GLY A 38 3.41 13.42 3.24
CA GLY A 38 3.80 12.16 2.61
C GLY A 38 4.87 11.46 3.43
N GLY A 39 4.74 10.15 3.60
CA GLY A 39 5.65 9.37 4.43
C GLY A 39 5.34 7.88 4.42
N ILE A 40 6.10 7.12 5.21
CA ILE A 40 5.92 5.71 5.46
C ILE A 40 5.12 5.50 6.74
N PHE A 41 4.29 4.46 6.76
CA PHE A 41 3.49 4.09 7.92
C PHE A 41 3.40 2.57 8.03
N PRO A 42 3.27 2.05 9.26
CA PRO A 42 3.04 0.64 9.47
C PRO A 42 1.64 0.23 9.03
N LEU A 43 1.55 -0.83 8.23
CA LEU A 43 0.29 -1.42 7.77
C LEU A 43 -0.56 -1.95 8.92
N ASN A 44 0.04 -2.32 10.05
CA ASN A 44 -0.67 -2.79 11.25
C ASN A 44 -1.62 -1.74 11.86
N PHE A 45 -1.43 -0.45 11.56
CA PHE A 45 -2.25 0.64 12.08
C PHE A 45 -3.29 1.14 11.06
N VAL A 46 -3.31 0.57 9.85
CA VAL A 46 -4.25 0.94 8.80
C VAL A 46 -4.98 -0.30 8.28
N GLU A 47 -6.16 -0.09 7.72
CA GLU A 47 -6.85 -1.12 6.96
C GLU A 47 -6.70 -0.81 5.47
N VAL A 48 -6.15 -1.73 4.69
CA VAL A 48 -6.03 -1.56 3.24
C VAL A 48 -7.42 -1.69 2.62
N VAL A 49 -8.02 -0.55 2.28
CA VAL A 49 -9.37 -0.47 1.69
C VAL A 49 -9.34 -0.78 0.18
N GLU A 50 -8.31 -0.29 -0.51
CA GLU A 50 -7.97 -0.65 -1.88
C GLU A 50 -6.48 -0.97 -1.95
N ASP A 51 -6.15 -2.22 -2.28
CA ASP A 51 -4.77 -2.61 -2.56
C ASP A 51 -4.29 -2.01 -3.89
N LEU A 52 -2.99 -1.74 -3.99
CA LEU A 52 -2.39 -1.39 -5.27
C LEU A 52 -2.72 -2.50 -6.26
N PRO A 53 -3.24 -2.17 -7.47
CA PRO A 53 -3.58 -3.18 -8.45
C PRO A 53 -2.37 -4.08 -8.64
N PRO A 54 -2.54 -5.42 -8.60
CA PRO A 54 -1.43 -6.33 -8.81
C PRO A 54 -0.81 -5.93 -10.15
N ALA A 55 0.46 -5.48 -10.10
CA ALA A 55 1.23 -5.10 -11.29
C ALA A 55 0.88 -6.11 -12.37
N PRO A 56 0.45 -5.65 -13.58
CA PRO A 56 -0.35 -6.45 -14.49
C PRO A 56 0.28 -7.81 -14.58
N VAL A 57 -0.32 -8.77 -13.85
CA VAL A 57 0.14 -10.15 -13.89
C VAL A 57 -0.02 -10.46 -15.35
N GLN A 58 1.12 -10.57 -16.04
CA GLN A 58 1.13 -10.94 -17.43
C GLN A 58 0.46 -12.30 -17.40
N LYS A 59 -0.84 -12.30 -17.73
CA LYS A 59 -1.71 -13.46 -17.69
C LYS A 59 -1.02 -14.42 -18.61
N SER A 60 -0.20 -15.29 -18.02
CA SER A 60 0.43 -16.38 -18.70
C SER A 60 -0.74 -17.28 -18.95
N VAL A 61 -1.38 -17.03 -20.08
CA VAL A 61 -2.38 -17.90 -20.68
C VAL A 61 -1.82 -19.30 -20.50
N PRO A 62 -2.48 -20.21 -19.76
CA PRO A 62 -2.11 -21.59 -19.88
C PRO A 62 -2.46 -21.94 -21.33
N ASN A 63 -1.46 -21.90 -22.21
CA ASN A 63 -1.56 -22.43 -23.54
C ASN A 63 -1.92 -23.90 -23.33
N LYS A 64 -3.22 -24.17 -23.45
CA LYS A 64 -3.79 -25.50 -23.50
C LYS A 64 -3.18 -26.15 -24.74
N VAL A 65 -2.05 -26.82 -24.56
CA VAL A 65 -1.45 -27.72 -25.55
C VAL A 65 -2.38 -28.91 -25.68
N ALA A 66 -3.44 -28.73 -26.46
CA ALA A 66 -4.10 -29.84 -27.11
C ALA A 66 -3.12 -30.35 -28.17
N LEU A 67 -2.45 -31.46 -27.87
CA LEU A 67 -1.66 -32.21 -28.84
C LEU A 67 -2.45 -33.48 -29.20
N PRO A 68 -2.42 -33.88 -30.49
CA PRO A 68 -3.44 -34.68 -31.17
C PRO A 68 -3.55 -36.14 -30.73
#